data_AF-A0A1S0UB91-F1
#
_entry.id   AF-A0A1S0UB91-F1
#
_cell.length_a   1.000
_cell.length_b   1.000
_cell.length_c   1.000
_cell.angle_alpha   90.00
_cell.angle_beta   90.00
_cell.angle_gamma   90.00
#
_symmetry.space_group_name_H-M   'P 1'
#
loop_
_entity.id
_entity.type
_entity.pdbx_description
1 polymer ?
#
loop_
_entity_poly.entity_id
_entity_poly.type
_entity_poly.pdbx_seq_one_letter_code
_entity_poly.pdbx_strand_id
1 'polypeptide(L)'
;MASFMKYPLRDRLRTDSRTPTMRHLLHVGISGGGSRFGNVNGFSVIDINVISRSFLRSQIRHMVRSIVEHAYGRLQRERLVWLLNNPNPENFHHFGMVAAPPQGLFLEDVVYDERMFINPVPYHYHSWDDEMDETFCDESF
;
A
#
# COMPACT_ATOMS: atom_id res chain seq x y z
N MET A 1 27.51 14.72 -3.84
CA MET A 1 27.01 15.16 -2.52
C MET A 1 25.75 14.37 -2.21
N ALA A 2 25.82 13.46 -1.24
CA ALA A 2 24.70 12.64 -0.81
C ALA A 2 24.10 13.24 0.46
N SER A 3 22.81 13.61 0.43
CA SER A 3 22.09 14.12 1.59
C SER A 3 21.73 12.96 2.53
N PHE A 4 22.50 12.84 3.60
CA PHE A 4 22.15 12.12 4.81
C PHE A 4 21.07 12.91 5.57
N MET A 5 19.81 12.87 5.13
CA MET A 5 18.69 13.10 6.06
C MET A 5 18.51 11.85 6.94
N LYS A 6 19.48 11.69 7.83
CA LYS A 6 19.47 10.75 8.95
C LYS A 6 18.46 11.30 9.97
N TYR A 7 17.21 10.86 9.86
CA TYR A 7 16.09 11.02 10.79
C TYR A 7 16.38 11.82 12.09
N PRO A 8 16.17 13.14 12.15
CA PRO A 8 16.12 13.88 13.41
C PRO A 8 14.68 14.07 13.93
N LEU A 9 13.65 13.63 13.20
CA LEU A 9 12.24 13.87 13.59
C LEU A 9 11.60 12.72 14.37
N ARG A 10 12.14 11.50 14.27
CA ARG A 10 11.50 10.29 14.82
C ARG A 10 11.49 10.24 16.36
N ASP A 11 12.41 10.96 17.01
CA ASP A 11 12.46 11.07 18.47
C ASP A 11 11.54 12.17 19.04
N ARG A 12 11.11 13.15 18.23
CA ARG A 12 10.23 14.24 18.68
C ARG A 12 8.74 13.89 18.66
N LEU A 13 8.36 12.85 17.93
CA LEU A 13 6.98 12.36 17.84
C LEU A 13 6.85 11.01 18.56
N ARG A 14 7.24 10.96 19.84
CA ARG A 14 6.75 9.91 20.74
C ARG A 14 5.23 10.08 20.86
N THR A 15 4.52 9.61 19.85
CA THR A 15 3.08 9.34 19.95
C THR A 15 2.95 8.22 20.98
N ASP A 16 2.45 8.54 22.16
CA ASP A 16 2.22 7.59 23.25
C ASP A 16 1.25 6.45 22.87
N SER A 17 0.56 6.57 21.73
CA SER A 17 -0.29 5.52 21.17
C SER A 17 0.49 4.61 20.21
N ARG A 18 0.47 3.30 20.48
CA ARG A 18 0.89 2.29 19.50
C ARG A 18 -0.03 2.39 18.29
N THR A 19 0.55 2.55 17.10
CA THR A 19 -0.24 2.51 15.86
C THR A 19 -0.88 1.12 15.72
N PRO A 20 -2.20 1.03 15.50
CA PRO A 20 -2.86 -0.26 15.36
C PRO A 20 -2.33 -0.95 14.10
N THR A 21 -2.02 -2.24 14.20
CA THR A 21 -1.57 -3.09 13.08
C THR A 21 -2.70 -3.84 12.41
N MET A 22 -3.89 -3.89 13.03
CA MET A 22 -5.07 -4.54 12.47
C MET A 22 -5.53 -3.81 11.19
N ARG A 23 -5.72 -4.55 10.11
CA ARG A 23 -6.24 -4.06 8.81
C ARG A 23 -7.35 -4.99 8.34
N HIS A 24 -8.38 -4.43 7.74
CA HIS A 24 -9.50 -5.18 7.18
C HIS A 24 -9.42 -5.16 5.67
N LEU A 25 -9.23 -6.34 5.08
CA LEU A 25 -9.32 -6.54 3.64
C LEU A 25 -10.80 -6.64 3.25
N LEU A 26 -11.22 -5.81 2.31
CA LEU A 26 -12.59 -5.81 1.79
C LEU A 26 -12.76 -6.90 0.72
N HIS A 27 -11.74 -7.07 -0.12
CA HIS A 27 -11.76 -8.07 -1.17
C HIS A 27 -10.34 -8.58 -1.48
N VAL A 28 -10.24 -9.88 -1.77
CA VAL A 28 -9.06 -10.51 -2.37
C VAL A 28 -9.56 -11.43 -3.48
N GLY A 29 -9.16 -11.15 -4.72
CA GLY A 29 -9.53 -11.92 -5.90
C GLY A 29 -8.30 -12.43 -6.64
N ILE A 30 -8.41 -13.60 -7.26
CA ILE A 30 -7.37 -14.19 -8.12
C ILE A 30 -8.01 -14.56 -9.45
N SER A 31 -7.45 -14.08 -10.56
CA SER A 31 -7.98 -14.30 -11.91
C SER A 31 -6.86 -14.55 -12.91
N GLY A 32 -7.20 -15.18 -14.04
CA GLY A 32 -6.31 -15.22 -15.20
C GLY A 32 -6.15 -13.81 -15.77
N GLY A 33 -4.91 -13.38 -15.94
CA GLY A 33 -4.55 -12.01 -16.29
C GLY A 33 -3.79 -11.89 -17.61
N GLY A 34 -3.66 -10.66 -18.09
CA GLY A 34 -2.77 -10.29 -19.19
C GLY A 34 -1.49 -9.65 -18.66
N SER A 35 -0.36 -9.84 -19.33
CA SER A 35 0.85 -9.12 -18.94
C SER A 35 0.68 -7.62 -19.16
N ARG A 36 0.88 -6.83 -18.10
CA ARG A 36 1.00 -5.36 -18.19
C ARG A 36 2.35 -4.91 -18.77
N PHE A 37 3.34 -5.79 -18.75
CA PHE A 37 4.62 -5.58 -19.42
C PHE A 37 4.50 -6.08 -20.87
N GLY A 38 4.91 -5.25 -21.84
CA GLY A 38 4.81 -5.60 -23.26
C GLY A 38 5.50 -6.93 -23.61
N ASN A 39 4.92 -7.66 -24.57
CA ASN A 39 5.45 -8.90 -25.18
C ASN A 39 5.91 -10.01 -24.22
N VAL A 40 5.00 -10.46 -23.34
CA VAL A 40 5.18 -11.75 -22.65
C VAL A 40 4.49 -12.85 -23.47
N ASN A 41 5.05 -13.14 -24.63
CA ASN A 41 4.59 -14.28 -25.44
C ASN A 41 5.00 -15.59 -24.75
N GLY A 42 4.01 -16.44 -24.43
CA GLY A 42 4.23 -17.80 -23.95
C GLY A 42 4.13 -18.04 -22.44
N PHE A 43 3.82 -17.03 -21.62
CA PHE A 43 3.57 -17.23 -20.18
C PHE A 43 2.11 -16.92 -19.81
N SER A 44 1.52 -17.77 -18.98
CA SER A 44 0.22 -17.49 -18.34
C SER A 44 0.43 -16.57 -17.14
N VAL A 45 -0.20 -15.40 -17.15
CA VAL A 45 -0.14 -14.43 -16.06
C VAL A 45 -1.36 -14.60 -15.15
N ILE A 46 -1.16 -14.41 -13.85
CA ILE A 46 -2.20 -14.43 -12.83
C ILE A 46 -2.25 -13.06 -12.19
N ASP A 47 -3.44 -12.46 -12.17
CA ASP A 47 -3.69 -11.19 -11.50
C ASP A 47 -4.29 -11.46 -10.12
N ILE A 48 -3.79 -10.72 -9.12
CA ILE A 48 -4.25 -10.78 -7.73
C ILE A 48 -4.70 -9.39 -7.33
N ASN A 49 -6.00 -9.22 -7.14
CA ASN A 49 -6.61 -7.93 -6.79
C ASN A 49 -6.89 -7.89 -5.29
N VAL A 50 -6.46 -6.81 -4.63
CA VAL A 50 -6.63 -6.64 -3.18
C VAL A 50 -7.22 -5.26 -2.92
N ILE A 51 -8.41 -5.23 -2.30
CA ILE A 51 -9.12 -4.00 -1.95
C ILE A 51 -9.14 -3.87 -0.42
N SER A 52 -8.68 -2.73 0.10
CA SER A 52 -8.65 -2.44 1.53
C SER A 52 -8.65 -0.92 1.75
N ARG A 53 -9.10 -0.49 2.93
CA ARG A 53 -8.99 0.92 3.37
C ARG A 53 -7.56 1.35 3.65
N SER A 54 -6.70 0.42 4.06
CA SER A 54 -5.29 0.70 4.35
C SER A 54 -4.46 -0.59 4.39
N PHE A 55 -3.14 -0.42 4.23
CA PHE A 55 -2.17 -1.50 4.24
C PHE A 55 -0.99 -1.18 5.17
N LEU A 56 -0.37 -2.21 5.74
CA LEU A 56 0.93 -2.10 6.39
C LEU A 56 2.07 -2.15 5.37
N ARG A 57 3.26 -1.69 5.77
CA ARG A 57 4.47 -1.77 4.95
C ARG A 57 4.71 -3.23 4.51
N SER A 58 4.88 -3.43 3.20
CA SER A 58 5.13 -4.74 2.58
C SER A 58 4.04 -5.81 2.78
N GLN A 59 2.86 -5.45 3.31
CA GLN A 59 1.80 -6.42 3.63
C GLN A 59 1.38 -7.24 2.40
N ILE A 60 1.02 -6.56 1.31
CA ILE A 60 0.56 -7.22 0.06
C ILE A 60 1.67 -8.13 -0.50
N ARG A 61 2.91 -7.67 -0.50
CA ARG A 61 4.06 -8.43 -1.02
C ARG A 61 4.34 -9.69 -0.20
N HIS A 62 4.15 -9.66 1.12
CA HIS A 62 4.23 -10.85 1.96
C HIS A 62 3.03 -11.78 1.77
N MET A 63 1.82 -11.24 1.62
CA MET A 63 0.63 -12.06 1.32
C MET A 63 0.80 -12.83 0.02
N VAL A 64 1.22 -12.16 -1.05
CA VAL A 64 1.48 -12.79 -2.36
C VAL A 64 2.55 -13.86 -2.25
N ARG A 65 3.65 -13.59 -1.52
CA ARG A 65 4.70 -14.58 -1.28
C ARG A 65 4.16 -15.85 -0.62
N SER A 66 3.35 -15.70 0.42
CA SER A 66 2.75 -16.83 1.14
C SER A 66 1.81 -17.66 0.26
N ILE A 67 1.02 -17.00 -0.59
CA ILE A 67 0.13 -17.68 -1.56
C ILE A 67 0.95 -18.51 -2.55
N VAL A 68 2.01 -17.91 -3.12
CA VAL A 68 2.88 -18.58 -4.10
C VAL A 68 3.62 -19.77 -3.47
N GLU A 69 4.22 -19.59 -2.29
CA GLU A 69 4.93 -20.68 -1.60
C GLU A 69 3.98 -21.81 -1.18
N HIS A 70 2.75 -21.50 -0.82
CA HIS A 70 1.73 -22.52 -0.56
C HIS A 70 1.33 -23.28 -1.83
N ALA A 71 1.12 -22.57 -2.94
CA ALA A 71 0.78 -23.18 -4.23
C ALA A 71 1.87 -24.14 -4.74
N TYR A 72 3.15 -23.83 -4.49
CA TYR A 72 4.28 -24.73 -4.79
C TYR A 72 4.50 -25.84 -3.74
N GLY A 73 3.68 -25.93 -2.69
CA GLY A 73 3.79 -26.95 -1.64
C GLY A 73 4.94 -26.74 -0.66
N ARG A 74 5.60 -25.57 -0.68
CA ARG A 74 6.73 -25.24 0.21
C ARG A 74 6.27 -24.70 1.56
N LEU A 75 5.04 -24.20 1.63
CA LEU A 75 4.42 -23.69 2.85
C LEU A 75 3.17 -24.51 3.17
N GLN A 76 3.16 -25.18 4.33
CA GLN A 76 2.03 -25.95 4.82
C GLN A 76 0.92 -25.06 5.38
N ARG A 77 -0.33 -25.54 5.36
CA ARG A 77 -1.51 -24.80 5.84
C ARG A 77 -1.41 -24.46 7.33
N GLU A 78 -0.88 -25.38 8.14
CA GLU A 78 -0.73 -25.21 9.58
C GLU A 78 0.20 -24.03 9.89
N ARG A 79 1.26 -23.87 9.08
CA ARG A 79 2.20 -22.75 9.19
C ARG A 79 1.56 -21.42 8.78
N LEU A 80 0.71 -21.41 7.75
CA LEU A 80 -0.07 -20.22 7.39
C LEU A 80 -0.96 -19.76 8.54
N VAL A 81 -1.69 -20.70 9.15
CA VAL A 81 -2.54 -20.42 10.32
C VAL A 81 -1.69 -19.91 11.49
N TRP A 82 -0.53 -20.52 11.75
CA TRP A 82 0.38 -20.07 12.79
C TRP A 82 0.88 -18.63 12.54
N LEU A 83 1.23 -18.27 11.30
CA LEU A 83 1.67 -16.92 10.93
C LEU A 83 0.57 -15.87 11.14
N LEU A 84 -0.68 -16.21 10.84
CA LEU A 84 -1.82 -15.33 11.10
C LEU A 84 -2.05 -15.10 12.60
N ASN A 85 -1.82 -16.13 13.42
CA ASN A 85 -1.94 -16.03 14.88
C ASN A 85 -0.71 -15.37 15.54
N ASN A 86 0.43 -15.30 14.84
CA ASN A 86 1.68 -14.72 15.33
C ASN A 86 2.21 -13.65 14.35
N PRO A 87 1.54 -12.49 14.26
CA PRO A 87 1.84 -11.47 13.24
C PRO A 87 3.08 -10.65 13.62
N ASN A 88 4.26 -11.25 13.48
CA ASN A 88 5.56 -10.58 13.57
C ASN A 88 6.25 -10.63 12.19
N PRO A 89 6.59 -9.48 11.57
CA PRO A 89 7.30 -9.43 10.29
C PRO A 89 8.60 -10.25 10.28
N GLU A 90 9.31 -10.34 11.40
CA GLU A 90 10.55 -11.12 11.52
C GLU A 90 10.31 -12.62 11.32
N ASN A 91 9.11 -13.12 11.62
CA ASN A 91 8.78 -14.54 11.40
C ASN A 91 8.95 -14.93 9.92
N PHE A 92 8.64 -14.03 8.98
CA PHE A 92 8.84 -14.29 7.56
C PHE A 92 10.33 -14.47 7.22
N HIS A 93 11.19 -13.63 7.80
CA HIS A 93 12.64 -13.72 7.62
C HIS A 93 13.21 -15.02 8.21
N HIS A 94 12.78 -15.42 9.41
CA HIS A 94 13.19 -16.68 10.04
C HIS A 94 12.81 -17.91 9.21
N PHE A 95 11.69 -17.86 8.50
CA PHE A 95 11.28 -18.92 7.56
C PHE A 95 11.93 -18.80 6.18
N GLY A 96 12.88 -17.89 5.98
CA GLY A 96 13.54 -17.66 4.70
C GLY A 96 12.60 -17.09 3.62
N MET A 97 11.44 -16.56 4.01
CA MET A 97 10.47 -15.98 3.10
C MET A 97 10.79 -14.50 2.86
N VAL A 98 11.38 -14.21 1.70
CA VAL A 98 11.57 -12.84 1.23
C VAL A 98 10.28 -12.30 0.61
N ALA A 99 9.96 -11.03 0.85
CA ALA A 99 8.83 -10.36 0.22
C ALA A 99 8.87 -10.48 -1.31
N ALA A 100 7.71 -10.71 -1.95
CA ALA A 100 7.61 -10.75 -3.41
C ALA A 100 8.21 -9.46 -4.02
N PRO A 101 8.80 -9.47 -5.22
CA PRO A 101 9.39 -8.27 -5.81
C PRO A 101 8.39 -7.12 -5.99
N PRO A 102 8.79 -5.84 -5.86
CA PRO A 102 7.86 -4.72 -5.97
C PRO A 102 7.37 -4.43 -7.40
N GLN A 103 8.08 -4.92 -8.43
CA GLN A 103 7.81 -4.56 -9.84
C GLN A 103 6.44 -5.04 -10.33
N GLY A 104 5.87 -6.08 -9.72
CA GLY A 104 4.53 -6.59 -10.08
C GLY A 104 3.39 -5.98 -9.27
N LEU A 105 3.65 -5.02 -8.38
CA LEU A 105 2.62 -4.41 -7.53
C LEU A 105 2.23 -3.04 -8.10
N PHE A 106 0.96 -2.90 -8.48
CA PHE A 106 0.41 -1.67 -9.02
C PHE A 106 -0.73 -1.17 -8.14
N LEU A 107 -0.78 0.14 -7.92
CA LEU A 107 -1.96 0.80 -7.39
C LEU A 107 -2.91 1.06 -8.57
N GLU A 108 -4.06 0.41 -8.57
CA GLU A 108 -5.03 0.50 -9.67
C GLU A 108 -6.01 1.65 -9.49
N ASP A 109 -6.66 1.73 -8.31
CA ASP A 109 -7.68 2.73 -8.03
C ASP A 109 -7.68 3.14 -6.55
N VAL A 110 -8.13 4.36 -6.26
CA VAL A 110 -8.34 4.91 -4.92
C VAL A 110 -9.76 5.49 -4.87
N VAL A 111 -10.64 4.78 -4.16
CA VAL A 111 -12.05 5.19 -4.03
C VAL A 111 -12.20 6.22 -2.92
N TYR A 112 -12.77 7.38 -3.26
CA TYR A 112 -13.13 8.44 -2.33
C TYR A 112 -14.65 8.46 -2.09
N ASP A 113 -15.07 8.86 -0.90
CA ASP A 113 -16.48 9.14 -0.62
C ASP A 113 -16.86 10.46 -1.32
N GLU A 114 -17.98 10.49 -2.04
CA GLU A 114 -18.51 11.68 -2.71
C GLU A 114 -18.61 12.89 -1.75
N ARG A 115 -18.92 12.62 -0.48
CA ARG A 115 -19.01 13.65 0.57
C ARG A 115 -17.70 14.36 0.82
N MET A 116 -16.56 13.73 0.54
CA MET A 116 -15.24 14.36 0.68
C MET A 116 -14.99 15.44 -0.38
N PHE A 117 -15.69 15.38 -1.52
CA PHE A 117 -15.65 16.45 -2.53
C PHE A 117 -16.62 17.58 -2.18
N ILE A 118 -17.72 17.28 -1.51
CA ILE A 118 -18.71 18.29 -1.06
C ILE A 118 -18.19 19.03 0.17
N ASN A 119 -17.57 18.32 1.12
CA ASN A 119 -17.05 18.85 2.38
C ASN A 119 -15.61 18.35 2.62
N PRO A 120 -14.58 18.93 1.96
CA PRO A 120 -13.20 18.52 2.14
C PRO A 120 -12.71 18.76 3.57
N VAL A 121 -12.07 17.76 4.18
CA VAL A 121 -11.57 17.77 5.56
C VAL A 121 -10.09 18.16 5.58
N PRO A 122 -9.67 19.08 6.47
CA PRO A 122 -9.38 20.47 6.13
C PRO A 122 -8.25 20.67 5.09
N TYR A 123 -8.38 21.76 4.34
CA TYR A 123 -7.43 22.29 3.35
C TYR A 123 -5.99 22.35 3.86
N HIS A 124 -5.08 21.66 3.16
CA HIS A 124 -3.68 22.08 3.18
C HIS A 124 -3.54 23.23 2.19
N TYR A 125 -3.73 24.47 2.66
CA TYR A 125 -3.34 25.64 1.88
C TYR A 125 -1.83 25.57 1.68
N HIS A 126 -1.40 25.42 0.44
CA HIS A 126 0.00 25.64 0.14
C HIS A 126 0.23 27.14 0.01
N SER A 127 1.38 27.63 0.45
CA SER A 127 1.74 29.06 0.44
C SER A 127 1.85 29.71 -0.95
N TRP A 128 1.55 28.97 -2.02
CA TRP A 128 1.53 29.41 -3.42
C TRP A 128 0.11 29.42 -4.02
N ASP A 129 -0.92 29.07 -3.23
CA ASP A 129 -2.32 29.08 -3.67
C ASP A 129 -2.90 30.51 -3.66
N ASP A 130 -2.26 31.46 -2.96
CA ASP A 130 -2.69 32.86 -2.82
C ASP A 130 -2.48 33.71 -4.09
N GLU A 131 -1.71 33.24 -5.10
CA GLU A 131 -1.40 34.04 -6.30
C GLU A 131 -2.52 34.07 -7.36
N MET A 132 -3.58 33.27 -7.21
CA MET A 132 -4.66 33.16 -8.21
C MET A 132 -5.90 34.00 -7.90
N ASP A 133 -6.07 34.50 -6.66
CA ASP A 133 -7.31 35.16 -6.23
C ASP A 133 -7.29 36.71 -6.36
N GLU A 134 -6.15 37.33 -6.68
CA GLU A 134 -6.07 38.80 -6.81
C GLU A 134 -6.54 39.36 -8.18
N THR A 135 -6.92 38.51 -9.16
CA THR A 135 -7.24 38.99 -10.53
C THR A 135 -8.72 39.23 -10.85
N PHE A 136 -9.66 39.08 -9.90
CA PHE A 136 -11.11 39.19 -10.18
C PHE A 136 -11.86 40.35 -9.52
N CYS A 137 -11.18 41.28 -8.85
CA CYS A 137 -11.85 42.36 -8.13
C CYS A 137 -11.33 43.76 -8.49
N ASP A 138 -11.18 44.07 -9.79
CA ASP A 138 -10.85 45.44 -10.22
C ASP A 138 -11.47 45.81 -11.58
N GLU A 139 -12.76 45.52 -11.79
CA GLU A 139 -13.58 46.26 -12.77
C GLU A 139 -15.01 46.46 -12.28
N SER A 140 -15.24 47.58 -11.58
CA SER A 140 -16.58 48.19 -11.49
C SER A 140 -16.44 49.71 -11.61
N PHE A 141 -16.69 50.21 -12.82
CA PHE A 141 -17.02 51.61 -13.12
C PHE A 141 -18.48 51.91 -12.76
#